data_AF-A0A2M7M817-F1
#
_entry.id   AF-A0A2M7M817-F1
#
_cell.length_a   1.000
_cell.length_b   1.000
_cell.length_c   1.000
_cell.angle_alpha   90.00
_cell.angle_beta   90.00
_cell.angle_gamma   90.00
#
_symmetry.space_group_name_H-M   'P 1'
#
loop_
_entity.id
_entity.type
_entity.pdbx_description
1 polymer ?
#
loop_
_entity_poly.entity_id
_entity_poly.type
_entity_poly.pdbx_seq_one_letter_code
_entity_poly.pdbx_strand_id
1 'polypeptide(L)' 'TYADVDELIHDTGFKPATSIEDGIGKFVEWYKDYYK' A
#
# COMPACT_ATOMS: atom_id res chain seq x y z
N THR A 1 -14.48 8.11 -1.73
CA THR A 1 -14.30 7.66 -3.13
C THR A 1 -13.52 6.36 -3.07
N TYR A 2 -14.14 5.24 -3.43
CA TYR A 2 -13.46 3.94 -3.53
C TYR A 2 -12.83 3.87 -4.92
N ALA A 3 -11.54 3.55 -5.00
CA ALA A 3 -10.90 3.27 -6.29
C ALA A 3 -11.24 1.83 -6.65
N ASP A 4 -12.07 1.64 -7.67
CA ASP A 4 -12.28 0.33 -8.27
C ASP A 4 -11.01 -0.04 -9.05
N VAL A 5 -10.39 -1.15 -8.66
CA VAL A 5 -9.11 -1.62 -9.20
C VAL A 5 -9.24 -3.01 -9.81
N ASP A 6 -10.47 -3.54 -9.92
CA ASP A 6 -10.71 -4.91 -10.36
C ASP A 6 -10.25 -5.14 -11.81
N GLU A 7 -10.46 -4.16 -12.69
CA GLU A 7 -10.00 -4.18 -14.10
C GLU A 7 -8.46 -4.22 -14.18
N LEU A 8 -7.76 -3.40 -13.38
CA LEU A 8 -6.30 -3.35 -13.36
C LEU A 8 -5.69 -4.64 -12.78
N ILE A 9 -6.34 -5.24 -11.79
CA ILE A 9 -5.90 -6.51 -11.20
C ILE A 9 -6.02 -7.65 -12.22
N HIS A 10 -7.11 -7.68 -12.99
CA HIS A 10 -7.31 -8.70 -14.03
C HIS A 10 -6.24 -8.61 -15.13
N ASP A 11 -5.92 -7.40 -15.57
CA ASP A 11 -5.01 -7.19 -16.70
C ASP A 11 -3.52 -7.34 -16.34
N THR A 12 -3.16 -7.06 -15.08
CA THR A 12 -1.76 -7.10 -14.63
C THR A 12 -1.43 -8.30 -13.76
N GLY A 13 -2.44 -8.97 -13.20
CA GLY A 13 -2.26 -10.02 -12.18
C GLY A 13 -1.68 -9.51 -10.85
N PHE A 14 -1.49 -8.20 -10.70
CA PHE A 14 -0.86 -7.61 -9.52
C PHE A 14 -1.90 -7.36 -8.43
N LYS A 15 -1.83 -8.14 -7.36
CA LYS A 15 -2.57 -7.89 -6.12
C LYS A 15 -1.59 -7.58 -5.01
N PRO A 16 -1.60 -6.36 -4.43
CA PRO A 16 -0.76 -6.06 -3.28
C PRO A 16 -1.14 -6.99 -2.13
N ALA A 17 -0.16 -7.77 -1.66
CA ALA A 17 -0.32 -8.69 -0.53
C ALA A 17 -0.07 -8.00 0.83
N THR A 18 0.44 -6.77 0.82
CA THR A 18 0.71 -5.99 2.02
C THR A 18 -0.61 -5.55 2.65
N SER A 19 -0.82 -5.88 3.93
CA SER A 19 -1.96 -5.37 4.68
C SER A 19 -1.82 -3.85 4.88
N ILE A 20 -2.95 -3.17 5.12
CA ILE A 20 -2.94 -1.73 5.43
C ILE A 20 -2.14 -1.48 6.71
N GLU A 21 -2.30 -2.35 7.71
CA GLU A 21 -1.63 -2.25 9.01
C GLU A 21 -0.10 -2.31 8.84
N ASP A 22 0.40 -3.28 8.06
CA ASP A 22 1.83 -3.42 7.76
C ASP A 22 2.36 -2.23 6.95
N GLY A 23 1.59 -1.76 5.97
CA GLY A 23 1.96 -0.64 5.11
C GLY A 23 2.09 0.67 5.89
N ILE A 24 1.10 0.96 6.75
CA ILE A 24 1.11 2.16 7.60
C ILE A 24 2.24 2.09 8.62
N GLY A 25 2.47 0.93 9.26
CA GLY A 25 3.55 0.75 10.23
C GLY A 25 4.92 1.11 9.64
N LYS A 26 5.25 0.53 8.48
CA LYS A 26 6.51 0.80 7.77
C LYS A 26 6.63 2.25 7.30
N PHE A 27 5.52 2.85 6.86
CA PHE A 27 5.51 4.26 6.45
C PHE A 27 5.83 5.20 7.62
N VAL A 28 5.21 4.97 8.78
CA VAL A 28 5.43 5.80 9.98
C VAL A 28 6.87 5.67 10.50
N GLU A 29 7.43 4.46 10.46
CA GLU A 29 8.83 4.21 10.83
C GLU A 29 9.79 5.00 9.95
N TRP A 30 9.65 4.87 8.62
CA TRP A 30 10.43 5.64 7.66
C TRP A 30 10.28 7.15 7.86
N TYR A 31 9.06 7.64 8.05
CA TYR A 31 8.78 9.06 8.26
C TYR A 31 9.50 9.59 9.51
N LYS A 32 9.42 8.87 10.63
CA LYS A 32 10.09 9.28 11.87
C LYS A 32 11.61 9.33 11.75
N ASP A 33 12.20 8.41 10.99
CA ASP A 33 13.64 8.39 10.78
C ASP A 33 14.11 9.45 9.78
N TYR A 34 13.27 9.85 8.80
CA TYR A 34 13.61 10.92 7.86
C TYR A 34 13.67 12.31 8.52
N TYR A 35 12.88 12.55 9.56
CA TYR A 35 12.81 13.83 10.27
C TYR A 35 13.64 13.87 11.57
N LYS A 36 14.55 12.91 11.78
CA LYS A 36 15.52 12.92 12.87
C LYS A 36 16.68 13.88 12.63
#